data_AF-A0A3Q0JBC0-F1
#
_entry.id   AF-A0A3Q0JBC0-F1
#
_cell.length_a   1.000
_cell.length_b   1.000
_cell.length_c   1.000
_cell.angle_alpha   90.00
_cell.angle_beta   90.00
_cell.angle_gamma   90.00
#
_symmetry.space_group_name_H-M   'P 1'
#
loop_
_entity.id
_entity.type
_entity.pdbx_description
1 polymer ?
#
loop_
_entity_poly.entity_id
_entity_poly.type
_entity_poly.pdbx_seq_one_letter_code
_entity_poly.pdbx_strand_id
1 'polypeptide(L)'
;MVMTGESINKGETDGKLHIFKTATFEKVQELSIPNSHIIKTIWHPRLNQIFIGCGDGSVKIFFDEDKSARGAKLFIGKKKTKKRQMDVISAASQPIITPHSLPLFRQEKPKPLHKKLEKERQDPVKSHRPDLPIKSGQGGRVAASGSTLSSYVIRNLGLSKRVEDDQDPREAILRYAKDAAENPYWITPAYKKTQPNAIFKKEEDSDEEGESKKPRLV
;
A
#
# COMPACT_ATOMS: atom_id res chain seq x y z
N MET A 1 12.20 -55.23 26.34
CA MET A 1 11.67 -55.74 25.05
C MET A 1 12.80 -55.81 24.06
N VAL A 2 12.84 -56.86 23.25
CA VAL A 2 13.76 -57.01 22.11
C VAL A 2 12.93 -56.96 20.85
N MET A 3 13.43 -56.32 19.80
CA MET A 3 12.76 -56.21 18.52
C MET A 3 13.70 -56.68 17.42
N THR A 4 13.21 -57.53 16.53
CA THR A 4 13.97 -58.05 15.39
C THR A 4 13.14 -57.94 14.12
N GLY A 5 13.79 -57.53 13.04
CA GLY A 5 13.18 -57.52 11.70
C GLY A 5 13.51 -58.82 10.98
N GLU A 6 12.52 -59.38 10.31
CA GLU A 6 12.68 -60.50 9.39
C GLU A 6 12.83 -59.98 7.96
N SER A 7 13.84 -60.48 7.26
CA SER A 7 14.03 -60.25 5.84
C SER A 7 13.18 -61.23 5.02
N ILE A 8 12.69 -60.77 3.88
CA ILE A 8 11.87 -61.56 2.97
C ILE A 8 12.68 -62.67 2.29
N ASN A 9 12.11 -63.87 2.21
CA ASN A 9 12.63 -64.96 1.38
C ASN A 9 12.06 -64.90 -0.05
N LYS A 10 12.74 -65.55 -1.01
CA LYS A 10 12.30 -65.58 -2.42
C LYS A 10 10.90 -66.19 -2.51
N GLY A 11 9.90 -65.37 -2.87
CA GLY A 11 8.50 -65.78 -3.04
C GLY A 11 7.54 -65.18 -2.00
N GLU A 12 8.05 -64.60 -0.92
CA GLU A 12 7.26 -63.83 0.03
C GLU A 12 7.28 -62.34 -0.34
N THR A 13 6.21 -61.63 -0.02
CA THR A 13 6.06 -60.20 -0.37
C THR A 13 6.21 -59.29 0.85
N ASP A 14 6.00 -59.82 2.05
CA ASP A 14 5.86 -59.02 3.26
C ASP A 14 7.00 -59.30 4.25
N GLY A 15 7.64 -58.23 4.72
CA GLY A 15 8.61 -58.31 5.82
C GLY A 15 7.90 -58.28 7.17
N LYS A 16 8.40 -59.02 8.16
CA LYS A 16 7.76 -59.11 9.47
C LYS A 16 8.62 -58.54 10.57
N LEU A 17 8.05 -57.68 11.40
CA LEU A 17 8.69 -57.18 12.61
C LEU A 17 8.18 -57.96 13.81
N HIS A 18 9.11 -58.60 14.53
CA HIS A 18 8.81 -59.39 15.72
C HIS A 18 9.26 -58.64 16.98
N ILE A 19 8.37 -58.56 17.97
CA ILE A 19 8.65 -57.97 19.28
C ILE A 19 8.57 -59.07 20.34
N PHE A 20 9.63 -59.22 21.12
CA PHE A 20 9.78 -60.24 22.15
C PHE A 20 9.93 -59.63 23.55
N LYS A 21 9.42 -60.34 24.56
CA LYS A 21 9.75 -60.07 25.97
C LYS A 21 11.20 -60.51 26.25
N THR A 22 11.93 -59.71 27.01
CA THR A 22 13.32 -60.01 27.38
C THR A 22 13.43 -61.16 28.39
N ALA A 23 12.44 -61.33 29.26
CA ALA A 23 12.49 -62.33 30.33
C ALA A 23 12.02 -63.72 29.88
N THR A 24 10.96 -63.80 29.06
CA THR A 24 10.36 -65.07 28.64
C THR A 24 10.67 -65.45 27.19
N PHE A 25 11.24 -64.54 26.39
CA PHE A 25 11.43 -64.69 24.94
C PHE A 25 10.15 -65.02 24.15
N GLU A 26 8.99 -64.81 24.75
CA GLU A 26 7.71 -64.96 24.07
C GLU A 26 7.48 -63.80 23.11
N LYS A 27 6.96 -64.12 21.93
CA LYS A 27 6.52 -63.14 20.93
C LYS A 27 5.28 -62.41 21.46
N VAL A 28 5.40 -61.09 21.63
CA VAL A 28 4.31 -60.21 22.07
C VAL A 28 3.48 -59.76 20.89
N GLN A 29 4.16 -59.36 19.81
CA GLN A 29 3.52 -58.74 18.67
C GLN A 29 4.30 -59.02 17.40
N GLU A 30 3.56 -59.24 16.32
CA GLU A 30 4.05 -59.38 14.96
C GLU A 30 3.39 -58.30 14.10
N LEU A 31 4.20 -57.54 13.36
CA LEU A 31 3.72 -56.51 12.44
C LEU A 31 4.17 -56.88 11.03
N SER A 32 3.20 -57.12 10.14
CA SER A 32 3.47 -57.33 8.71
C SER A 32 3.66 -55.99 8.02
N ILE A 33 4.72 -55.88 7.24
CA ILE A 33 5.10 -54.69 6.49
C ILE A 33 4.99 -55.03 5.00
N PRO A 34 4.04 -54.40 4.29
CA PRO A 34 3.74 -54.81 2.93
C PRO A 34 4.86 -54.46 1.96
N ASN A 35 5.08 -55.37 1.01
CA ASN A 35 5.91 -55.21 -0.19
C ASN A 35 7.38 -54.83 0.07
N SER A 36 7.91 -55.03 1.28
CA SER A 36 9.24 -54.53 1.63
C SER A 36 9.94 -55.36 2.69
N HIS A 37 11.20 -55.72 2.47
CA HIS A 37 12.02 -56.39 3.47
C HIS A 37 12.54 -55.41 4.52
N ILE A 38 12.76 -55.91 5.74
CA ILE A 38 13.29 -55.10 6.84
C ILE A 38 14.80 -55.26 6.89
N ILE A 39 15.53 -54.15 6.82
CA ILE A 39 17.00 -54.14 6.93
C ILE A 39 17.40 -53.82 8.37
N LYS A 40 16.84 -52.74 8.92
CA LYS A 40 17.23 -52.22 10.24
C LYS A 40 16.03 -51.66 10.96
N THR A 41 15.92 -51.99 12.23
CA THR A 41 14.85 -51.51 13.10
C THR A 41 15.46 -50.84 14.33
N ILE A 42 14.92 -49.68 14.71
CA ILE A 42 15.38 -48.90 15.85
C ILE A 42 14.17 -48.38 16.60
N TRP A 43 14.11 -48.63 17.90
CA TRP A 43 13.13 -47.99 18.78
C TRP A 43 13.80 -46.84 19.53
N HIS A 44 13.35 -45.61 19.30
CA HIS A 44 13.90 -44.45 19.99
C HIS A 44 13.24 -44.26 21.37
N PRO A 45 14.00 -44.28 22.48
CA PRO A 45 13.44 -44.27 23.84
C PRO A 45 12.70 -42.98 24.20
N ARG A 46 13.23 -41.80 23.82
CA ARG A 46 12.61 -40.50 24.16
C ARG A 46 11.40 -40.12 23.30
N LEU A 47 11.41 -40.48 22.01
CA LEU A 47 10.31 -40.18 21.10
C LEU A 47 9.19 -41.22 21.22
N ASN A 48 9.52 -42.41 21.72
CA ASN A 48 8.68 -43.60 21.72
C ASN A 48 8.16 -43.91 20.32
N GLN A 49 9.07 -43.99 19.34
CA GLN A 49 8.77 -44.23 17.93
C GLN A 49 9.67 -45.35 17.40
N ILE A 50 9.10 -46.23 16.57
CA ILE A 50 9.82 -47.33 15.92
C ILE A 50 10.12 -46.92 14.48
N PHE A 51 11.40 -46.87 14.14
CA PHE A 51 11.90 -46.61 12.80
C PHE A 51 12.29 -47.93 12.14
N ILE A 52 11.82 -48.13 10.92
CA ILE A 52 12.09 -49.32 10.12
C ILE A 52 12.66 -48.88 8.80
N GLY A 53 13.92 -49.21 8.57
CA GLY A 53 14.56 -49.10 7.26
C GLY A 53 14.14 -50.27 6.39
N CYS A 54 13.42 -49.97 5.33
CA CYS A 54 12.96 -50.96 4.35
C CYS A 54 13.92 -51.04 3.16
N GLY A 55 13.91 -52.18 2.49
CA GLY A 55 14.65 -52.46 1.26
C GLY A 55 14.44 -51.49 0.11
N ASP A 56 13.24 -50.95 0.01
CA ASP A 56 12.82 -50.07 -1.11
C ASP A 56 13.41 -48.65 -1.00
N GLY A 57 14.32 -48.42 -0.06
CA GLY A 57 14.83 -47.10 0.29
C GLY A 57 13.83 -46.23 1.05
N SER A 58 12.67 -46.78 1.44
CA SER A 58 11.69 -46.10 2.28
C SER A 58 11.95 -46.38 3.76
N VAL A 59 11.59 -45.42 4.62
CA VAL A 59 11.61 -45.58 6.07
C VAL A 59 10.18 -45.53 6.57
N LYS A 60 9.70 -46.63 7.14
CA LYS A 60 8.39 -46.72 7.76
C LYS A 60 8.53 -46.40 9.25
N ILE A 61 7.65 -45.56 9.78
CA ILE A 61 7.71 -45.08 11.16
C ILE A 61 6.38 -45.40 11.84
N PHE A 62 6.45 -46.17 12.92
CA PHE A 62 5.31 -46.43 13.79
C PHE A 62 5.38 -45.53 15.02
N PHE A 63 4.26 -44.90 15.33
CA PHE A 63 4.11 -44.02 16.49
C PHE A 63 2.71 -44.19 17.08
N ASP A 64 2.59 -43.88 18.35
CA ASP A 64 1.34 -43.78 19.09
C ASP A 64 0.96 -42.30 19.18
N GLU A 65 -0.29 -41.93 18.89
CA GLU A 65 -0.71 -40.54 18.86
C GLU A 65 -0.62 -39.86 20.24
N ASP A 66 -0.87 -40.64 21.31
CA ASP A 66 -0.91 -40.12 22.68
C ASP A 66 0.45 -40.20 23.37
N LYS A 67 1.17 -41.31 23.19
CA LYS A 67 2.43 -41.57 23.92
C LYS A 67 3.67 -41.09 23.18
N SER A 68 3.64 -40.98 21.86
CA SER A 68 4.82 -40.55 21.09
C SER A 68 4.93 -39.04 21.06
N ALA A 69 6.15 -38.54 21.27
CA ALA A 69 6.44 -37.11 21.26
C ALA A 69 7.28 -36.73 20.04
N ARG A 70 6.99 -35.56 19.44
CA ARG A 70 7.78 -34.96 18.34
C ARG A 70 7.98 -35.94 17.16
N GLY A 71 9.12 -35.87 16.46
CA GLY A 71 9.48 -36.81 15.39
C GLY A 71 8.43 -36.88 14.28
N ALA A 72 7.87 -38.07 14.07
CA ALA A 72 6.81 -38.33 13.08
C ALA A 72 5.61 -37.36 13.18
N LYS A 73 5.23 -36.97 14.41
CA LYS A 73 4.10 -36.07 14.66
C LYS A 73 4.31 -34.67 14.05
N LEU A 74 5.56 -34.25 13.81
CA LEU A 74 5.87 -32.95 13.24
C LEU A 74 5.54 -32.83 11.75
N PHE A 75 5.58 -33.94 11.01
CA PHE A 75 5.31 -33.92 9.56
C PHE A 75 3.98 -34.58 9.19
N ILE A 76 3.39 -35.42 10.06
CA ILE A 76 2.08 -36.02 9.80
C ILE A 76 0.98 -34.97 9.56
N GLY A 77 0.98 -33.88 10.35
CA GLY A 77 -0.02 -32.82 10.26
C GLY A 77 0.32 -31.73 9.24
N LYS A 78 1.53 -31.74 8.66
CA LYS A 78 1.93 -30.74 7.68
C LYS A 78 1.35 -31.11 6.33
N LYS A 79 0.26 -30.43 5.95
CA LYS A 79 -0.23 -30.44 4.57
C LYS A 79 0.93 -30.02 3.65
N LYS A 80 1.17 -30.79 2.57
CA LYS A 80 2.14 -30.42 1.54
C LYS A 80 1.85 -28.99 1.11
N THR A 81 2.72 -28.05 1.50
CA THR A 81 2.59 -26.68 1.03
C THR A 81 2.87 -26.71 -0.45
N LYS A 82 2.00 -26.08 -1.26
CA LYS A 82 2.20 -25.98 -2.71
C LYS A 82 3.64 -25.50 -2.94
N LYS A 83 4.43 -26.27 -3.69
CA LYS A 83 5.76 -25.82 -4.13
C LYS A 83 5.51 -24.48 -4.81
N ARG A 84 6.09 -23.41 -4.28
CA ARG A 84 6.05 -22.11 -4.96
C ARG A 84 6.75 -22.34 -6.29
N GLN A 85 6.00 -22.36 -7.39
CA GLN A 85 6.58 -22.23 -8.70
C GLN A 85 7.24 -20.85 -8.68
N MET A 86 8.56 -20.85 -8.64
CA MET A 86 9.31 -19.64 -8.94
C MET A 86 9.13 -19.44 -10.44
N ASP A 87 8.18 -18.58 -10.81
CA ASP A 87 8.06 -18.16 -12.20
C ASP A 87 9.41 -17.59 -12.66
N VAL A 88 9.78 -17.86 -13.90
CA VAL A 88 11.06 -17.43 -14.49
C VAL A 88 11.26 -15.92 -14.35
N ILE A 89 10.17 -15.15 -14.35
CA ILE A 89 10.15 -13.69 -14.10
C ILE A 89 10.60 -13.37 -12.65
N SER A 90 10.18 -14.17 -11.67
CA SER A 90 10.60 -14.04 -10.27
C SER A 90 12.05 -14.48 -10.03
N ALA A 91 12.61 -15.33 -10.89
CA ALA A 91 14.03 -15.69 -10.88
C ALA A 91 14.90 -14.62 -11.56
N ALA A 92 14.43 -14.02 -12.65
CA ALA A 92 15.13 -12.93 -13.34
C ALA A 92 15.13 -11.61 -12.56
N SER A 93 14.16 -11.40 -11.66
CA SER A 93 14.02 -10.20 -10.81
C SER A 93 14.69 -10.35 -9.42
N GLN A 94 15.53 -11.37 -9.21
CA GLN A 94 16.31 -11.49 -7.97
C GLN A 94 17.35 -10.36 -7.92
N PRO A 95 17.28 -9.40 -6.97
CA PRO A 95 18.21 -8.28 -6.95
C PRO A 95 19.63 -8.77 -6.64
N ILE A 96 20.61 -8.34 -7.44
CA ILE A 96 22.03 -8.62 -7.22
C ILE A 96 22.49 -7.84 -5.97
N ILE A 97 22.85 -8.56 -4.91
CA ILE A 97 23.28 -7.94 -3.65
C ILE A 97 24.77 -7.61 -3.74
N THR A 98 25.08 -6.33 -3.90
CA THR A 98 26.45 -5.81 -3.84
C THR A 98 26.83 -5.49 -2.38
N PRO A 99 27.88 -6.12 -1.81
CA PRO A 99 28.19 -5.97 -0.38
C PRO A 99 28.79 -4.59 -0.02
N HIS A 100 29.35 -3.85 -0.99
CA HIS A 100 30.02 -2.57 -0.77
C HIS A 100 29.54 -1.45 -1.73
N SER A 101 28.26 -1.47 -2.11
CA SER A 101 27.68 -0.35 -2.87
C SER A 101 27.38 0.84 -1.96
N LEU A 102 27.54 2.04 -2.51
CA LEU A 102 27.09 3.27 -1.85
C LEU A 102 25.59 3.15 -1.51
N PRO A 103 25.12 3.76 -0.40
CA PRO A 103 23.70 3.70 0.00
C PRO A 103 22.73 4.11 -1.10
N LEU A 104 23.15 5.03 -1.98
CA LEU A 104 22.36 5.49 -3.13
C LEU A 104 22.07 4.38 -4.17
N PHE A 105 22.97 3.41 -4.32
CA PHE A 105 22.85 2.28 -5.26
C PHE A 105 22.37 0.99 -4.58
N ARG A 106 22.13 1.03 -3.26
CA ARG A 106 21.70 -0.14 -2.51
C ARG A 106 20.21 -0.39 -2.74
N GLN A 107 19.90 -1.40 -3.54
CA GLN A 107 18.53 -1.83 -3.76
C GLN A 107 17.90 -2.34 -2.46
N GLU A 108 16.67 -1.91 -2.16
CA GLU A 108 15.94 -2.41 -0.99
C GLU A 108 15.62 -3.90 -1.17
N LYS A 109 15.97 -4.70 -0.15
CA LYS A 109 15.65 -6.14 -0.17
C LYS A 109 14.14 -6.34 -0.18
N PRO A 110 13.61 -7.31 -0.97
CA PRO A 110 12.19 -7.63 -0.94
C PRO A 110 11.82 -8.13 0.46
N LYS A 111 11.04 -7.32 1.18
CA LYS A 111 10.44 -7.70 2.47
C LYS A 111 9.06 -8.34 2.25
N PRO A 112 8.60 -9.24 3.13
CA PRO A 112 7.21 -9.70 3.09
C PRO A 112 6.25 -8.52 3.25
N LEU A 113 5.07 -8.60 2.61
CA LEU A 113 4.08 -7.53 2.54
C LEU A 113 3.78 -6.91 3.90
N HIS A 114 3.60 -7.74 4.94
CA HIS A 114 3.32 -7.29 6.30
C HIS A 114 4.37 -6.30 6.83
N LYS A 115 5.67 -6.62 6.65
CA LYS A 115 6.76 -5.76 7.13
C LYS A 115 6.93 -4.50 6.29
N LYS A 116 6.51 -4.52 5.01
CA LYS A 116 6.48 -3.31 4.17
C LYS A 116 5.40 -2.34 4.67
N LEU A 117 4.19 -2.85 4.87
CA LEU A 117 3.06 -2.07 5.40
C LEU A 117 3.35 -1.48 6.78
N GLU A 118 4.01 -2.24 7.65
CA GLU A 118 4.41 -1.75 8.97
C GLU A 118 5.43 -0.60 8.88
N LYS A 119 6.42 -0.69 7.97
CA LYS A 119 7.37 0.40 7.71
C LYS A 119 6.68 1.63 7.12
N GLU A 120 5.81 1.43 6.13
CA GLU A 120 5.06 2.52 5.48
C GLU A 120 4.13 3.26 6.45
N ARG A 121 3.64 2.58 7.49
CA ARG A 121 2.87 3.22 8.57
C ARG A 121 3.70 4.06 9.52
N GLN A 122 5.01 3.79 9.64
CA GLN A 122 5.93 4.58 10.47
C GLN A 122 6.41 5.84 9.74
N ASP A 123 6.39 5.84 8.40
CA ASP A 123 6.78 6.98 7.57
C ASP A 123 5.68 8.07 7.63
N PRO A 124 5.90 9.23 8.30
CA PRO A 124 4.85 10.22 8.58
C PRO A 124 4.21 10.82 7.33
N VAL A 125 4.96 10.85 6.22
CA VAL A 125 4.49 11.34 4.92
C VAL A 125 3.63 10.30 4.21
N LYS A 126 4.03 9.02 4.21
CA LYS A 126 3.26 7.95 3.53
C LYS A 126 2.03 7.52 4.31
N SER A 127 2.10 7.59 5.64
CA SER A 127 0.95 7.34 6.51
C SER A 127 -0.03 8.52 6.53
N HIS A 128 0.33 9.68 5.96
CA HIS A 128 -0.53 10.85 5.94
C HIS A 128 -1.73 10.59 5.01
N ARG A 129 -2.93 10.52 5.60
CA ARG A 129 -4.17 10.51 4.82
C ARG A 129 -4.34 11.86 4.12
N PRO A 130 -4.76 11.90 2.86
CA PRO A 130 -5.12 13.17 2.22
C PRO A 130 -6.16 13.92 3.03
N ASP A 131 -6.06 15.25 3.06
CA ASP A 131 -7.00 16.09 3.78
C ASP A 131 -8.39 16.01 3.15
N LEU A 132 -9.39 15.78 3.98
CA LEU A 132 -10.77 15.76 3.54
C LEU A 132 -11.25 17.20 3.22
N PRO A 133 -12.22 17.35 2.30
CA PRO A 133 -12.86 18.63 2.07
C PRO A 133 -13.51 19.15 3.36
N ILE A 134 -13.29 20.42 3.63
CA ILE A 134 -13.54 21.04 4.93
C ILE A 134 -15.01 21.46 5.05
N LYS A 135 -15.67 21.08 6.13
CA LYS A 135 -17.04 21.51 6.46
C LYS A 135 -17.10 22.75 7.36
N SER A 136 -16.09 22.98 8.20
CA SER A 136 -16.01 24.11 9.15
C SER A 136 -14.62 24.74 9.16
N GLY A 137 -14.54 26.07 9.11
CA GLY A 137 -13.26 26.78 9.02
C GLY A 137 -12.60 26.90 10.38
N GLN A 138 -11.56 26.11 10.64
CA GLN A 138 -10.73 26.19 11.85
C GLN A 138 -9.26 26.05 11.47
N GLY A 139 -8.36 26.77 12.17
CA GLY A 139 -6.91 26.65 11.96
C GLY A 139 -6.38 27.33 10.68
N GLY A 140 -6.96 28.46 10.27
CA GLY A 140 -6.51 29.23 9.10
C GLY A 140 -7.08 28.77 7.75
N ARG A 141 -7.85 27.67 7.73
CA ARG A 141 -8.59 27.24 6.53
C ARG A 141 -10.01 27.79 6.57
N VAL A 142 -10.45 28.40 5.46
CA VAL A 142 -11.78 29.01 5.33
C VAL A 142 -12.75 27.98 4.76
N ALA A 143 -13.81 27.64 5.50
CA ALA A 143 -14.89 26.83 4.95
C ALA A 143 -15.87 27.71 4.15
N ALA A 144 -16.44 27.15 3.10
CA ALA A 144 -17.47 27.83 2.30
C ALA A 144 -18.72 28.15 3.13
N SER A 145 -19.03 27.34 4.14
CA SER A 145 -20.18 27.57 5.02
C SER A 145 -19.77 28.37 6.26
N GLY A 146 -20.03 29.67 6.22
CA GLY A 146 -19.62 30.63 7.25
C GLY A 146 -20.47 30.56 8.51
N SER A 147 -20.15 29.57 9.34
CA SER A 147 -20.66 29.41 10.70
C SER A 147 -20.07 30.43 11.69
N THR A 148 -19.05 31.22 11.32
CA THR A 148 -18.41 32.20 12.22
C THR A 148 -19.02 33.59 12.03
N LEU A 149 -19.09 34.36 13.12
CA LEU A 149 -19.56 35.75 13.10
C LEU A 149 -18.76 36.60 12.12
N SER A 150 -17.45 36.39 12.02
CA SER A 150 -16.60 37.08 11.05
C SER A 150 -17.02 36.80 9.61
N SER A 151 -17.34 35.55 9.27
CA SER A 151 -17.89 35.22 7.95
C SER A 151 -19.28 35.84 7.73
N TYR A 152 -20.12 35.93 8.77
CA TYR A 152 -21.42 36.60 8.69
C TYR A 152 -21.29 38.11 8.47
N VAL A 153 -20.39 38.78 9.20
CA VAL A 153 -20.09 40.20 9.05
C VAL A 153 -19.50 40.49 7.67
N ILE A 154 -18.55 39.68 7.20
CA ILE A 154 -18.01 39.81 5.83
C ILE A 154 -19.12 39.62 4.79
N ARG A 155 -20.02 38.65 4.98
CA ARG A 155 -21.13 38.45 4.04
C ARG A 155 -22.13 39.59 4.03
N ASN A 156 -22.48 40.11 5.20
CA ASN A 156 -23.56 41.08 5.32
C ASN A 156 -23.10 42.53 5.16
N LEU A 157 -21.91 42.88 5.67
CA LEU A 157 -21.35 44.24 5.54
C LEU A 157 -20.39 44.35 4.34
N GLY A 158 -19.63 43.29 4.06
CA GLY A 158 -18.65 43.27 2.97
C GLY A 158 -19.27 43.10 1.58
N LEU A 159 -20.46 42.50 1.46
CA LEU A 159 -21.20 42.46 0.18
C LEU A 159 -22.29 43.53 0.06
N SER A 160 -22.71 44.21 1.13
CA SER A 160 -23.71 45.28 1.02
C SER A 160 -23.15 46.55 0.38
N LYS A 161 -21.84 46.79 0.55
CA LYS A 161 -21.05 47.69 -0.30
C LYS A 161 -20.15 46.82 -1.17
N ARG A 162 -20.70 46.21 -2.21
CA ARG A 162 -19.89 46.03 -3.42
C ARG A 162 -19.56 47.44 -3.92
N VAL A 163 -18.51 48.02 -3.39
CA VAL A 163 -17.67 48.87 -4.25
C VAL A 163 -17.32 47.91 -5.38
N GLU A 164 -17.83 48.17 -6.57
CA GLU A 164 -17.44 47.43 -7.76
C GLU A 164 -15.95 47.75 -7.96
N ASP A 165 -15.09 47.00 -7.27
CA ASP A 165 -13.63 47.14 -7.36
C ASP A 165 -13.10 46.84 -8.78
N ASP A 166 -13.98 46.36 -9.67
CA ASP A 166 -13.77 46.09 -11.10
C ASP A 166 -14.16 47.26 -12.02
N GLN A 167 -14.57 48.42 -11.49
CA GLN A 167 -14.76 49.59 -12.35
C GLN A 167 -13.40 50.15 -12.75
N ASP A 168 -13.00 49.91 -13.99
CA ASP A 168 -11.83 50.55 -14.59
C ASP A 168 -11.87 52.05 -14.31
N PRO A 169 -10.76 52.66 -13.85
CA PRO A 169 -10.75 54.06 -13.42
C PRO A 169 -11.18 55.00 -14.54
N ARG A 170 -10.99 54.59 -15.80
CA ARG A 170 -11.47 55.29 -16.99
C ARG A 170 -12.99 55.37 -17.04
N GLU A 171 -13.69 54.25 -16.86
CA GLU A 171 -15.15 54.23 -16.90
C GLU A 171 -15.76 55.02 -15.74
N ALA A 172 -15.17 54.92 -14.54
CA ALA A 172 -15.60 55.69 -13.39
C ALA A 172 -15.52 57.20 -13.67
N ILE A 173 -14.41 57.68 -14.25
CA ILE A 173 -14.26 59.10 -14.63
C ILE A 173 -15.24 59.47 -15.75
N LEU A 174 -15.44 58.61 -16.75
CA LEU A 174 -16.37 58.86 -17.86
C LEU A 174 -17.84 58.93 -17.41
N ARG A 175 -18.24 58.19 -16.39
CA ARG A 175 -19.60 58.26 -15.81
C ARG A 175 -19.90 59.67 -15.31
N TYR A 176 -18.97 60.29 -14.58
CA TYR A 176 -19.13 61.65 -14.07
C TYR A 176 -18.90 62.74 -15.13
N ALA A 177 -18.33 62.40 -16.29
CA ALA A 177 -18.09 63.38 -17.36
C ALA A 177 -19.39 63.96 -17.93
N LYS A 178 -20.48 63.17 -18.01
CA LYS A 178 -21.80 63.65 -18.45
C LYS A 178 -22.39 64.63 -17.44
N ASP A 179 -22.42 64.25 -16.17
CA ASP A 179 -22.95 65.08 -15.09
C ASP A 179 -22.18 66.42 -14.96
N ALA A 180 -20.86 66.39 -15.15
CA ALA A 180 -20.01 67.58 -15.11
C ALA A 180 -20.24 68.53 -16.31
N ALA A 181 -20.63 68.00 -17.47
CA ALA A 181 -20.97 68.81 -18.64
C ALA A 181 -22.35 69.48 -18.48
N GLU A 182 -23.31 68.76 -17.90
CA GLU A 182 -24.67 69.26 -17.68
C GLU A 182 -24.73 70.29 -16.54
N ASN A 183 -24.00 70.05 -15.44
CA ASN A 183 -23.97 70.93 -14.26
C ASN A 183 -22.56 71.48 -13.96
N PRO A 184 -22.02 72.39 -14.78
CA PRO A 184 -20.71 72.98 -14.56
C PRO A 184 -20.77 74.00 -13.42
N TYR A 185 -20.60 73.57 -12.18
CA TYR A 185 -20.67 74.48 -11.03
C TYR A 185 -19.30 75.03 -10.61
N TRP A 186 -18.27 74.17 -10.52
CA TRP A 186 -17.03 74.53 -9.83
C TRP A 186 -15.94 75.18 -10.70
N ILE A 187 -15.77 74.77 -11.97
CA ILE A 187 -14.57 75.13 -12.75
C ILE A 187 -14.93 75.67 -14.14
N THR A 188 -15.79 74.96 -14.88
CA THR A 188 -16.11 75.24 -16.29
C THR A 188 -16.72 76.62 -16.56
N PRO A 189 -17.51 77.27 -15.67
CA PRO A 189 -18.09 78.60 -15.94
C PRO A 189 -17.04 79.69 -16.20
N ALA A 190 -15.92 79.65 -15.47
CA ALA A 190 -14.87 80.67 -15.57
C ALA A 190 -14.15 80.63 -16.93
N TYR A 191 -14.00 79.44 -17.52
CA TYR A 191 -13.22 79.23 -18.74
C TYR A 191 -14.06 79.20 -20.02
N LYS A 192 -15.40 79.25 -19.92
CA LYS A 192 -16.32 79.20 -21.07
C LYS A 192 -16.07 80.29 -22.13
N LYS A 193 -15.56 81.47 -21.72
CA LYS A 193 -15.32 82.62 -22.62
C LYS A 193 -13.92 82.66 -23.20
N THR A 194 -12.91 82.21 -22.45
CA THR A 194 -11.50 82.42 -22.76
C THR A 194 -10.83 81.19 -23.34
N GLN A 195 -11.41 80.01 -23.18
CA GLN A 195 -10.81 78.77 -23.66
C GLN A 195 -11.06 78.59 -25.16
N PRO A 196 -10.00 78.52 -25.99
CA PRO A 196 -10.14 78.22 -27.42
C PRO A 196 -10.65 76.79 -27.62
N ASN A 197 -11.42 76.57 -28.69
CA ASN A 197 -11.91 75.23 -29.03
C ASN A 197 -10.73 74.30 -29.33
N ALA A 198 -10.64 73.20 -28.58
CA ALA A 198 -9.60 72.20 -28.78
C ALA A 198 -9.85 71.44 -30.09
N ILE A 199 -8.93 71.59 -31.05
CA ILE A 199 -8.94 70.84 -32.32
C ILE A 199 -8.08 69.60 -32.12
N PHE A 200 -8.71 68.49 -31.74
CA PHE A 200 -8.03 67.21 -31.67
C PHE A 200 -7.99 66.54 -33.04
N LYS A 201 -6.89 65.84 -33.33
CA LYS A 201 -6.82 64.93 -34.48
C LYS A 201 -7.85 63.81 -34.23
N LYS A 202 -8.74 63.54 -35.19
CA LYS A 202 -9.61 62.36 -35.13
C LYS A 202 -8.72 61.12 -35.18
N GLU A 203 -8.73 60.32 -34.13
CA GLU A 203 -8.11 59.00 -34.15
C GLU A 203 -8.91 58.13 -35.12
N GLU A 204 -8.23 57.52 -36.08
CA GLU A 204 -8.80 56.47 -36.92
C GLU A 204 -9.18 55.31 -35.99
N ASP A 205 -10.39 54.75 -36.18
CA ASP A 205 -10.91 53.62 -35.40
C ASP A 205 -9.87 52.49 -35.36
N SER A 206 -9.13 52.40 -34.25
CA SER A 206 -8.25 51.28 -33.97
C SER A 206 -9.13 50.19 -33.37
N ASP A 207 -9.82 49.47 -34.24
CA ASP A 207 -10.33 48.12 -33.99
C ASP A 207 -9.12 47.17 -33.80
N GLU A 208 -8.34 47.39 -32.75
CA GLU A 208 -7.44 46.37 -32.22
C GLU A 208 -8.21 45.58 -31.16
N GLU A 209 -8.89 44.53 -31.62
CA GLU A 209 -9.39 43.43 -30.78
C GLU A 209 -8.22 42.85 -29.97
N GLY A 210 -8.07 43.36 -28.76
CA GLY A 210 -7.22 42.80 -27.74
C GLY A 210 -7.68 41.40 -27.31
N GLU A 211 -6.73 40.49 -27.32
CA GLU A 211 -6.68 39.25 -26.53
C GLU A 211 -7.44 38.01 -27.05
N SER A 212 -6.74 37.31 -27.94
CA SER A 212 -6.83 35.85 -28.06
C SER A 212 -6.67 35.18 -26.69
N LYS A 213 -7.80 34.68 -26.16
CA LYS A 213 -7.85 33.79 -24.99
C LYS A 213 -6.99 32.54 -25.25
N LYS A 214 -5.82 32.48 -24.63
CA LYS A 214 -5.08 31.21 -24.48
C LYS A 214 -5.96 30.24 -23.69
N PRO A 215 -6.22 29.00 -24.16
CA PRO A 215 -6.98 28.03 -23.39
C PRO A 215 -6.16 27.65 -22.14
N ARG A 216 -6.79 27.83 -20.98
CA ARG A 216 -6.26 27.39 -19.68
C ARG A 216 -6.33 25.86 -19.68
N LEU A 217 -5.18 25.20 -19.80
CA LEU A 217 -5.06 23.76 -19.53
C LEU A 217 -5.25 23.53 -18.03
N VAL A 218 -6.43 23.01 -17.68
CA VAL A 218 -6.67 22.14 -16.51
C VAL A 218 -7.63 21.04 -16.97
#